data_AF-A0A359E189-F1
#
_entry.id   AF-A0A359E189-F1
#
_cell.length_a   1.000
_cell.length_b   1.000
_cell.length_c   1.000
_cell.angle_alpha   90.00
_cell.angle_beta   90.00
_cell.angle_gamma   90.00
#
_symmetry.space_group_name_H-M   'P 1'
#
loop_
_entity.id
_entity.type
_entity.pdbx_description
1 polymer ?
#
loop_
_entity_poly.entity_id
_entity_poly.type
_entity_poly.pdbx_seq_one_letter_code
_entity_poly.pdbx_strand_id
1 'polypeptide(L)'
;LTKEDWLAIAQEIETALSDEVIEEAVLNYPEPVFQKYGEETIAILKTRRNQLLEVANEYYELISGVVSIPGSNKREQFELEVLSEDEVSVKVFKLSGKGNLREQYFERTFTNGETEELRLYGMGDDDIFILKGSAENNMKIRVVGGSGQDVYDDSTLKKGWTRQVEIYDTKRGNTVTEGSNTDVNLYDKPENVHYDYSKDFKWNTVLAGFYFEYNGNDGIFLGGGPNIIRNGFRKQPASRHFARANVAPLTGASNVRYDGTWFQVFQEWDVKLESEFLFPKSYKNFFGFG
;
A
#
# COMPACT_ATOMS: atom_id res chain seq x y z
N LEU A 1 -0.14 11.17 -14.11
CA LEU A 1 -1.56 11.17 -14.52
C LEU A 1 -2.40 11.41 -13.28
N THR A 2 -3.28 12.40 -13.33
CA THR A 2 -4.30 12.67 -12.30
C THR A 2 -5.51 11.75 -12.49
N LYS A 3 -6.46 11.79 -11.55
CA LYS A 3 -7.73 11.07 -11.68
C LYS A 3 -8.46 11.45 -12.97
N GLU A 4 -8.47 12.73 -13.30
CA GLU A 4 -9.10 13.27 -14.51
C GLU A 4 -8.44 12.71 -15.77
N ASP A 5 -7.10 12.62 -15.80
CA ASP A 5 -6.39 12.01 -16.92
C ASP A 5 -6.81 10.53 -17.11
N TRP A 6 -6.92 9.77 -16.02
CA TRP A 6 -7.34 8.37 -16.07
C TRP A 6 -8.76 8.20 -16.63
N LEU A 7 -9.70 9.01 -16.13
CA LEU A 7 -11.09 8.97 -16.59
C LEU A 7 -11.22 9.45 -18.04
N ALA A 8 -10.46 10.46 -18.45
CA ALA A 8 -10.43 10.94 -19.82
C ALA A 8 -9.92 9.86 -20.79
N ILE A 9 -8.82 9.17 -20.44
CA ILE A 9 -8.28 8.07 -21.25
C ILE A 9 -9.27 6.90 -21.31
N ALA A 10 -9.90 6.54 -20.18
CA ALA A 10 -10.92 5.49 -20.16
C ALA A 10 -12.11 5.83 -21.08
N GLN A 11 -12.58 7.08 -21.03
CA GLN A 11 -13.67 7.56 -21.87
C GLN A 11 -13.29 7.59 -23.36
N GLU A 12 -12.05 7.97 -23.68
CA GLU A 12 -11.53 7.94 -25.04
C GLU A 12 -11.55 6.52 -25.61
N ILE A 13 -11.06 5.54 -24.83
CA ILE A 13 -11.07 4.12 -25.23
C ILE A 13 -12.50 3.60 -25.37
N GLU A 14 -13.38 3.91 -24.42
CA GLU A 14 -14.79 3.51 -24.49
C GLU A 14 -15.46 4.03 -25.77
N THR A 15 -15.17 5.28 -26.15
CA THR A 15 -15.74 5.91 -27.35
C THR A 15 -15.14 5.37 -28.64
N ALA A 16 -13.83 5.11 -28.65
CA ALA A 16 -13.11 4.63 -29.82
C ALA A 16 -13.46 3.18 -30.20
N LEU A 17 -13.81 2.35 -29.21
CA LEU A 17 -14.16 0.94 -29.40
C LEU A 17 -15.68 0.80 -29.62
N SER A 18 -16.21 1.31 -30.72
CA SER A 18 -17.64 1.15 -31.03
C SER A 18 -18.06 -0.33 -31.15
N ASP A 19 -19.35 -0.60 -31.10
CA ASP A 19 -19.88 -1.96 -31.28
C ASP A 19 -19.41 -2.58 -32.59
N GLU A 20 -19.42 -1.80 -33.67
CA GLU A 20 -18.97 -2.20 -34.99
C GLU A 20 -17.47 -2.51 -35.01
N VAL A 21 -16.63 -1.68 -34.38
CA VAL A 21 -15.18 -1.92 -34.29
C VAL A 21 -14.90 -3.24 -33.56
N ILE A 22 -15.62 -3.52 -32.47
CA ILE A 22 -15.47 -4.78 -31.72
C ILE A 22 -15.91 -5.97 -32.56
N GLU A 23 -17.07 -5.88 -33.22
CA GLU A 23 -17.60 -6.94 -34.07
C GLU A 23 -16.68 -7.23 -35.25
N GLU A 24 -16.25 -6.21 -36.00
CA GLU A 24 -15.32 -6.34 -37.12
C GLU A 24 -13.98 -6.94 -36.69
N ALA A 25 -13.45 -6.55 -35.52
CA ALA A 25 -12.22 -7.12 -34.98
C ALA A 25 -12.37 -8.63 -34.71
N VAL A 26 -13.48 -9.06 -34.11
CA VAL A 26 -13.71 -10.48 -33.78
C VAL A 26 -14.03 -11.31 -35.03
N LEU A 27 -14.67 -10.73 -36.05
CA LEU A 27 -14.92 -11.38 -37.34
C LEU A 27 -13.63 -11.74 -38.11
N ASN A 28 -12.48 -11.16 -37.75
CA ASN A 28 -11.18 -11.55 -38.31
C ASN A 28 -10.67 -12.90 -37.76
N TYR A 29 -11.36 -13.52 -36.80
CA TYR A 29 -11.01 -14.87 -36.35
C TYR A 29 -11.18 -15.89 -37.47
N PRO A 30 -10.36 -16.95 -37.51
CA PRO A 30 -10.63 -18.10 -38.38
C PRO A 30 -12.04 -18.65 -38.10
N GLU A 31 -12.76 -19.03 -39.16
CA GLU A 31 -14.15 -19.52 -39.07
C GLU A 31 -14.40 -20.52 -37.92
N PRO A 32 -13.57 -21.57 -37.70
CA PRO A 32 -13.81 -22.52 -36.62
C PRO A 32 -13.69 -21.91 -35.21
N VAL A 33 -12.90 -20.85 -35.06
CA VAL A 33 -12.72 -20.11 -33.80
C VAL A 33 -13.91 -19.18 -33.59
N PHE A 34 -14.33 -18.46 -34.62
CA PHE A 34 -15.50 -17.58 -34.55
C PHE A 34 -16.77 -18.36 -34.18
N GLN A 35 -17.03 -19.49 -34.84
CA GLN A 35 -18.19 -20.35 -34.53
C GLN A 35 -18.22 -20.84 -33.08
N LYS A 36 -17.04 -21.02 -32.47
CA LYS A 36 -16.93 -21.55 -31.10
C LYS A 36 -16.96 -20.46 -30.03
N TYR A 37 -16.38 -19.29 -30.29
CA TYR A 37 -16.11 -18.27 -29.27
C TYR A 37 -16.48 -16.83 -29.68
N GLY A 38 -16.81 -16.57 -30.95
CA GLY A 38 -16.96 -15.22 -31.50
C GLY A 38 -18.03 -14.39 -30.79
N GLU A 39 -19.26 -14.89 -30.77
CA GLU A 39 -20.40 -14.22 -30.11
C GLU A 39 -20.15 -13.96 -28.61
N GLU A 40 -19.61 -14.96 -27.89
CA GLU A 40 -19.26 -14.82 -26.47
C GLU A 40 -18.17 -13.75 -26.28
N THR A 41 -17.15 -13.73 -27.15
CA THR A 41 -16.06 -12.75 -27.10
C THR A 41 -16.58 -11.33 -27.35
N ILE A 42 -17.44 -11.13 -28.35
CA ILE A 42 -18.07 -9.83 -28.64
C ILE A 42 -18.86 -9.34 -27.42
N ALA A 43 -19.70 -10.20 -26.84
CA ALA A 43 -20.50 -9.86 -25.66
C ALA A 43 -19.62 -9.44 -24.47
N ILE A 44 -18.57 -10.22 -24.16
CA ILE A 44 -17.63 -9.92 -23.08
C ILE A 44 -16.89 -8.59 -23.32
N LEU A 45 -16.41 -8.35 -24.55
CA LEU A 45 -15.67 -7.13 -24.88
C LEU A 45 -16.56 -5.89 -24.75
N LYS A 46 -17.80 -5.93 -25.24
CA LYS A 46 -18.77 -4.84 -25.07
C LYS A 46 -19.07 -4.58 -23.60
N THR A 47 -19.32 -5.62 -22.80
CA THR A 47 -19.53 -5.47 -21.36
C THR A 47 -18.33 -4.84 -20.67
N ARG A 48 -17.11 -5.32 -20.93
CA ARG A 48 -15.88 -4.76 -20.34
C ARG A 48 -15.64 -3.31 -20.72
N ARG A 49 -15.84 -2.96 -21.99
CA ARG A 49 -15.74 -1.58 -22.47
C ARG A 49 -16.73 -0.67 -21.73
N ASN A 50 -17.99 -1.09 -21.61
CA ASN A 50 -19.02 -0.30 -20.92
C ASN A 50 -18.76 -0.12 -19.41
N GLN A 51 -17.92 -0.98 -18.82
CA GLN A 51 -17.51 -0.90 -17.41
C GLN A 51 -16.17 -0.18 -17.23
N LEU A 52 -15.49 0.21 -18.32
CA LEU A 52 -14.11 0.66 -18.28
C LEU A 52 -13.92 1.90 -17.40
N LEU A 53 -14.86 2.84 -17.43
CA LEU A 53 -14.79 4.06 -16.63
C LEU A 53 -14.86 3.78 -15.12
N GLU A 54 -15.77 2.90 -14.70
CA GLU A 54 -15.91 2.47 -13.31
C GLU A 54 -14.65 1.73 -12.83
N VAL A 55 -14.17 0.77 -13.62
CA VAL A 55 -12.96 0.00 -13.31
C VAL A 55 -11.72 0.90 -13.27
N ALA A 56 -11.61 1.88 -14.17
CA ALA A 56 -10.51 2.83 -14.18
C ALA A 56 -10.52 3.73 -12.92
N ASN A 57 -11.70 4.17 -12.48
CA ASN A 57 -11.85 4.94 -11.24
C ASN A 57 -11.42 4.12 -10.02
N GLU A 58 -11.97 2.91 -9.86
CA GLU A 58 -11.64 2.03 -8.75
C GLU A 58 -10.15 1.66 -8.73
N TYR A 59 -9.58 1.36 -9.89
CA TYR A 59 -8.17 1.03 -10.00
C TYR A 59 -7.26 2.23 -9.70
N TYR A 60 -7.65 3.45 -10.10
CA TYR A 60 -6.92 4.67 -9.74
C TYR A 60 -6.89 4.86 -8.22
N GLU A 61 -8.05 4.82 -7.55
CA GLU A 61 -8.15 4.98 -6.10
C GLU A 61 -7.33 3.92 -5.35
N LEU A 62 -7.28 2.71 -5.91
CA LEU A 62 -6.48 1.61 -5.39
C LEU A 62 -4.97 1.95 -5.43
N ILE A 63 -4.45 2.38 -6.58
CA ILE A 63 -3.00 2.64 -6.75
C ILE A 63 -2.54 4.03 -6.29
N SER A 64 -3.45 4.98 -6.07
CA SER A 64 -3.11 6.35 -5.65
C SER A 64 -2.85 6.47 -4.16
N GLY A 65 -3.39 5.56 -3.33
CA GLY A 65 -3.27 5.62 -1.87
C GLY A 65 -1.82 5.53 -1.37
N VAL A 66 -0.98 4.73 -2.04
CA VAL A 66 0.45 4.65 -1.77
C VAL A 66 1.22 4.75 -3.08
N VAL A 67 2.00 5.83 -3.23
CA VAL A 67 2.75 6.09 -4.46
C VAL A 67 4.24 5.99 -4.22
N SER A 68 4.89 5.14 -4.99
CA SER A 68 6.34 4.98 -5.02
C SER A 68 6.94 5.65 -6.25
N ILE A 69 7.98 6.45 -6.03
CA ILE A 69 8.72 7.18 -7.05
C ILE A 69 10.17 6.68 -7.01
N PRO A 70 10.48 5.62 -7.77
CA PRO A 70 11.84 5.17 -7.91
C PRO A 70 12.65 6.09 -8.83
N GLY A 71 13.86 6.42 -8.39
CA GLY A 71 14.92 7.00 -9.21
C GLY A 71 15.53 5.96 -10.15
N SER A 72 16.80 6.14 -10.46
CA SER A 72 17.60 5.25 -11.28
C SER A 72 18.87 4.85 -10.52
N ASN A 73 19.69 3.95 -11.06
CA ASN A 73 21.00 3.66 -10.45
C ASN A 73 22.04 4.76 -10.75
N LYS A 74 21.61 6.01 -10.88
CA LYS A 74 22.44 7.19 -11.13
C LYS A 74 21.99 8.28 -10.16
N ARG A 75 22.68 9.42 -10.21
CA ARG A 75 22.43 10.53 -9.32
C ARG A 75 21.16 11.30 -9.68
N GLU A 76 20.28 11.45 -8.72
CA GLU A 76 19.06 12.23 -8.79
C GLU A 76 18.92 13.23 -7.64
N GLN A 77 18.16 14.29 -7.91
CA GLN A 77 17.70 15.22 -6.89
C GLN A 77 16.18 15.16 -6.82
N PHE A 78 15.67 14.81 -5.65
CA PHE A 78 14.26 14.82 -5.31
C PHE A 78 13.96 16.09 -4.54
N GLU A 79 13.06 16.91 -5.06
CA GLU A 79 12.57 18.09 -4.38
C GLU A 79 11.11 17.88 -3.97
N LEU A 80 10.84 18.04 -2.69
CA LEU A 80 9.53 17.97 -2.09
C LEU A 80 9.20 19.31 -1.46
N GLU A 81 8.04 19.85 -1.81
CA GLU A 81 7.52 21.09 -1.27
C GLU A 81 6.14 20.85 -0.68
N VAL A 82 6.04 20.98 0.65
CA VAL A 82 4.75 20.98 1.35
C VAL A 82 4.08 22.33 1.08
N LEU A 83 3.11 22.33 0.18
CA LEU A 83 2.38 23.52 -0.25
C LEU A 83 1.29 23.91 0.75
N SER A 84 0.61 22.91 1.32
CA SER A 84 -0.45 23.05 2.32
C SER A 84 -0.59 21.77 3.16
N GLU A 85 -1.52 21.78 4.12
CA GLU A 85 -1.85 20.61 4.97
C GLU A 85 -2.17 19.34 4.16
N ASP A 86 -2.76 19.53 2.98
CA ASP A 86 -3.23 18.46 2.13
C ASP A 86 -2.45 18.32 0.83
N GLU A 87 -1.47 19.17 0.52
CA GLU A 87 -0.80 19.18 -0.79
C GLU A 87 0.72 19.15 -0.69
N VAL A 88 1.33 18.17 -1.37
CA VAL A 88 2.78 18.01 -1.49
C VAL A 88 3.17 17.96 -2.97
N SER A 89 4.01 18.90 -3.40
CA SER A 89 4.62 18.87 -4.74
C SER A 89 5.91 18.07 -4.71
N VAL A 90 6.09 17.18 -5.68
CA VAL A 90 7.30 16.38 -5.87
C VAL A 90 7.86 16.62 -7.26
N LYS A 91 9.15 16.92 -7.33
CA LYS A 91 9.92 17.04 -8.58
C LYS A 91 11.16 16.16 -8.50
N VAL A 92 11.53 15.53 -9.61
CA VAL A 92 12.74 14.72 -9.70
C VAL A 92 13.57 15.12 -10.89
N PHE A 93 14.85 15.36 -10.63
CA PHE A 93 15.83 15.81 -11.60
C PHE A 93 17.00 14.83 -11.69
N LYS A 94 17.52 14.62 -12.90
CA LYS A 94 18.84 13.99 -13.07
C LYS A 94 19.94 14.96 -12.65
N LEU A 95 20.94 14.46 -11.95
CA LEU A 95 22.15 15.20 -11.64
C LEU A 95 23.28 14.85 -12.62
N SER A 96 24.12 15.84 -12.90
CA SER A 96 25.41 15.60 -13.53
C SER A 96 26.41 15.03 -12.53
N GLY A 97 27.51 14.42 -13.00
CA GLY A 97 28.59 13.98 -12.12
C GLY A 97 29.25 15.11 -11.30
N LYS A 98 29.00 16.39 -11.64
CA LYS A 98 29.43 17.56 -10.87
C LYS A 98 28.37 18.09 -9.89
N GLY A 99 27.22 17.42 -9.77
CA GLY A 99 26.11 17.82 -8.88
C GLY A 99 25.19 18.91 -9.44
N ASN A 100 25.36 19.33 -10.69
CA ASN A 100 24.42 20.29 -11.31
C ASN A 100 23.15 19.59 -11.81
N LEU A 101 21.98 20.22 -11.61
CA LEU A 101 20.70 19.84 -12.20
C LEU A 101 20.79 19.75 -13.73
N ARG A 102 20.16 18.73 -14.31
CA ARG A 102 20.08 18.54 -15.76
C ARG A 102 18.65 18.54 -16.27
N GLU A 103 17.96 17.42 -16.14
CA GLU A 103 16.65 17.18 -16.74
C GLU A 103 15.66 16.86 -15.64
N GLN A 104 14.56 17.61 -15.59
CA GLN A 104 13.39 17.23 -14.82
C GLN A 104 12.60 16.20 -15.61
N TYR A 105 12.41 15.01 -15.03
CA TYR A 105 11.65 13.94 -15.70
C TYR A 105 10.40 13.53 -14.93
N PHE A 106 10.21 14.06 -13.73
CA PHE A 106 9.02 13.84 -12.93
C PHE A 106 8.60 15.14 -12.24
N GLU A 107 7.31 15.45 -12.30
CA GLU A 107 6.67 16.51 -11.52
C GLU A 107 5.22 16.12 -11.27
N ARG A 108 4.82 16.13 -10.00
CA ARG A 108 3.42 15.89 -9.60
C ARG A 108 3.14 16.52 -8.25
N THR A 109 1.94 17.09 -8.12
CA THR A 109 1.36 17.43 -6.82
C THR A 109 0.44 16.32 -6.37
N PHE A 110 0.61 15.88 -5.13
CA PHE A 110 -0.19 14.86 -4.49
C PHE A 110 -1.08 15.50 -3.43
N THR A 111 -2.30 14.97 -3.31
CA THR A 111 -3.26 15.41 -2.29
C THR A 111 -3.46 14.32 -1.24
N ASN A 112 -3.59 14.70 0.02
CA ASN A 112 -3.78 13.77 1.14
C ASN A 112 -5.12 13.02 1.05
N GLY A 113 -6.10 13.56 0.32
CA GLY A 113 -7.36 12.87 0.02
C GLY A 113 -7.22 11.70 -0.96
N GLU A 114 -6.15 11.67 -1.76
CA GLU A 114 -5.90 10.61 -2.74
C GLU A 114 -4.70 9.72 -2.39
N THR A 115 -3.68 10.30 -1.75
CA THR A 115 -2.40 9.65 -1.44
C THR A 115 -2.10 9.80 0.04
N GLU A 116 -2.11 8.69 0.76
CA GLU A 116 -1.80 8.63 2.20
C GLU A 116 -0.29 8.53 2.45
N GLU A 117 0.45 7.90 1.53
CA GLU A 117 1.89 7.66 1.66
C GLU A 117 2.65 7.87 0.34
N LEU A 118 3.71 8.68 0.40
CA LEU A 118 4.71 8.84 -0.64
C LEU A 118 6.00 8.11 -0.26
N ARG A 119 6.57 7.38 -1.23
CA ARG A 119 7.85 6.68 -1.07
C ARG A 119 8.81 7.11 -2.17
N LEU A 120 9.93 7.67 -1.78
CA LEU A 120 11.00 8.06 -2.71
C LEU A 120 12.15 7.07 -2.57
N TYR A 121 12.70 6.63 -3.71
CA TYR A 121 13.84 5.72 -3.73
C TYR A 121 14.96 6.33 -4.58
N GLY A 122 16.11 6.63 -3.97
CA GLY A 122 17.32 7.11 -4.66
C GLY A 122 18.04 6.01 -5.44
N MET A 123 17.97 4.78 -4.92
CA MET A 123 18.53 3.55 -5.48
C MET A 123 20.04 3.38 -5.27
N GLY A 124 20.89 3.89 -6.16
CA GLY A 124 22.23 3.30 -6.35
C GLY A 124 23.42 4.23 -6.15
N ASP A 125 23.29 5.49 -6.54
CA ASP A 125 24.37 6.48 -6.62
C ASP A 125 24.13 7.59 -5.58
N ASP A 126 24.96 8.63 -5.58
CA ASP A 126 24.85 9.71 -4.58
C ASP A 126 23.69 10.67 -4.92
N ASP A 127 22.58 10.54 -4.18
CA ASP A 127 21.33 11.26 -4.38
C ASP A 127 21.14 12.43 -3.41
N ILE A 128 20.26 13.35 -3.77
CA ILE A 128 19.93 14.52 -2.95
C ILE A 128 18.42 14.58 -2.74
N PHE A 129 17.98 14.61 -1.49
CA PHE A 129 16.58 14.76 -1.09
C PHE A 129 16.41 16.09 -0.37
N ILE A 130 15.64 16.99 -0.96
CA ILE A 130 15.33 18.30 -0.40
C ILE A 130 13.85 18.34 -0.05
N LEU A 131 13.56 18.41 1.25
CA LEU A 131 12.21 18.58 1.78
C LEU A 131 12.09 19.98 2.36
N LYS A 132 11.19 20.78 1.78
CA LYS A 132 10.94 22.18 2.18
C LYS A 132 9.46 22.45 2.35
N GLY A 133 9.14 23.57 2.98
CA GLY A 133 7.78 24.01 3.25
C GLY A 133 7.56 24.30 4.73
N SER A 134 6.64 25.21 5.01
CA SER A 134 6.31 25.65 6.38
C SER A 134 4.88 25.29 6.79
N ALA A 135 4.08 24.77 5.86
CA ALA A 135 2.75 24.27 6.15
C ALA A 135 2.81 23.00 7.00
N GLU A 136 1.70 22.68 7.66
CA GLU A 136 1.53 21.34 8.21
C GLU A 136 1.44 20.36 7.02
N ASN A 137 1.79 19.11 7.26
CA ASN A 137 1.62 18.02 6.31
C ASN A 137 0.79 16.98 7.05
N ASN A 138 -0.01 16.18 6.33
CA ASN A 138 -0.68 15.00 6.89
C ASN A 138 -0.28 13.71 6.16
N MET A 139 0.45 13.84 5.06
CA MET A 139 0.87 12.73 4.21
C MET A 139 2.15 12.09 4.74
N LYS A 140 2.17 10.76 4.83
CA LYS A 140 3.40 10.05 5.22
C LYS A 140 4.41 10.10 4.09
N ILE A 141 5.62 10.58 4.36
CA ILE A 141 6.72 10.63 3.40
C ILE A 141 7.82 9.69 3.87
N ARG A 142 8.19 8.73 3.02
CA ARG A 142 9.30 7.81 3.23
C ARG A 142 10.36 8.10 2.19
N VAL A 143 11.58 8.28 2.64
CA VAL A 143 12.74 8.47 1.77
C VAL A 143 13.68 7.31 2.00
N VAL A 144 14.03 6.61 0.92
CA VAL A 144 14.96 5.50 0.95
C VAL A 144 16.11 5.85 0.01
N GLY A 145 17.30 6.05 0.55
CA GLY A 145 18.48 6.38 -0.25
C GLY A 145 18.92 5.20 -1.09
N GLY A 146 19.79 4.37 -0.53
CA GLY A 146 20.20 3.12 -1.14
C GLY A 146 21.60 2.74 -0.77
N SER A 147 22.47 2.50 -1.76
CA SER A 147 23.89 2.20 -1.52
C SER A 147 24.83 3.40 -1.66
N GLY A 148 24.30 4.55 -2.12
CA GLY A 148 25.05 5.79 -2.34
C GLY A 148 25.41 6.53 -1.05
N GLN A 149 26.12 7.65 -1.22
CA GLN A 149 26.34 8.64 -0.16
C GLN A 149 25.39 9.82 -0.38
N ASP A 150 24.27 9.74 0.31
CA ASP A 150 23.12 10.59 0.03
C ASP A 150 23.08 11.81 0.94
N VAL A 151 22.47 12.87 0.41
CA VAL A 151 22.23 14.11 1.15
C VAL A 151 20.73 14.26 1.40
N TYR A 152 20.38 14.46 2.66
CA TYR A 152 19.02 14.72 3.10
C TYR A 152 18.98 16.09 3.74
N ASP A 153 18.20 16.99 3.16
CA ASP A 153 17.95 18.33 3.68
C ASP A 153 16.45 18.49 3.93
N ASP A 154 16.03 18.26 5.17
CA ASP A 154 14.69 18.56 5.63
C ASP A 154 14.67 19.90 6.36
N SER A 155 14.31 20.95 5.64
CA SER A 155 14.16 22.30 6.17
C SER A 155 12.71 22.60 6.59
N THR A 156 11.87 21.59 6.81
CA THR A 156 10.48 21.81 7.24
C THR A 156 10.42 22.32 8.69
N LEU A 157 9.67 23.42 8.87
CA LEU A 157 9.83 24.25 10.07
C LEU A 157 8.93 23.86 11.26
N LYS A 158 7.92 23.00 11.05
CA LYS A 158 6.87 22.77 12.05
C LYS A 158 6.96 21.42 12.74
N LYS A 159 6.84 21.42 14.08
CA LYS A 159 6.64 20.24 14.92
C LYS A 159 5.18 19.78 14.88
N GLY A 160 4.96 18.54 14.48
CA GLY A 160 3.72 17.79 14.63
C GLY A 160 3.85 16.76 15.76
N TRP A 161 2.73 16.18 16.19
CA TRP A 161 2.73 15.08 17.17
C TRP A 161 3.23 13.75 16.59
N THR A 162 3.10 13.58 15.26
CA THR A 162 3.52 12.38 14.53
C THR A 162 4.70 12.71 13.62
N ARG A 163 5.69 11.82 13.57
CA ARG A 163 6.78 11.92 12.60
C ARG A 163 6.24 11.52 11.23
N GLN A 164 6.23 12.47 10.30
CA GLN A 164 5.66 12.26 8.98
C GLN A 164 6.70 11.96 7.92
N VAL A 165 7.95 12.37 8.17
CA VAL A 165 9.08 12.06 7.29
C VAL A 165 9.89 10.95 7.96
N GLU A 166 10.12 9.86 7.23
CA GLU A 166 10.99 8.78 7.67
C GLU A 166 12.07 8.53 6.62
N ILE A 167 13.32 8.72 7.01
CA ILE A 167 14.50 8.48 6.18
C ILE A 167 15.05 7.09 6.51
N TYR A 168 15.33 6.30 5.49
CA TYR A 168 15.92 4.97 5.58
C TYR A 168 17.17 4.89 4.72
N ASP A 169 18.32 4.66 5.34
CA ASP A 169 19.57 4.53 4.60
C ASP A 169 20.61 3.66 5.33
N THR A 170 21.78 3.48 4.73
CA THR A 170 22.94 2.91 5.40
C THR A 170 23.60 3.94 6.34
N LYS A 171 24.41 3.47 7.30
CA LYS A 171 25.12 4.37 8.23
C LYS A 171 26.28 5.15 7.62
N ARG A 172 26.65 4.93 6.35
CA ARG A 172 27.94 5.37 5.81
C ARG A 172 27.78 6.50 4.79
N GLY A 173 28.53 7.58 5.00
CA GLY A 173 28.73 8.64 4.00
C GLY A 173 27.56 9.63 3.83
N ASN A 174 26.42 9.37 4.48
CA ASN A 174 25.25 10.23 4.37
C ASN A 174 25.38 11.52 5.17
N THR A 175 24.84 12.60 4.61
CA THR A 175 24.70 13.89 5.29
C THR A 175 23.22 14.16 5.53
N VAL A 176 22.82 14.29 6.79
CA VAL A 176 21.42 14.52 7.15
C VAL A 176 21.28 15.83 7.91
N THR A 177 20.48 16.73 7.38
CA THR A 177 19.93 17.89 8.08
C THR A 177 18.49 17.58 8.42
N GLU A 178 18.25 17.28 9.69
CA GLU A 178 16.94 16.81 10.18
C GLU A 178 16.00 17.98 10.46
N GLY A 179 14.81 17.93 9.86
CA GLY A 179 13.69 18.75 10.27
C GLY A 179 13.02 18.19 11.51
N SER A 180 12.16 18.99 12.13
CA SER A 180 11.65 18.70 13.47
C SER A 180 10.69 17.48 13.55
N ASN A 181 10.21 16.97 12.42
CA ASN A 181 9.32 15.80 12.30
C ASN A 181 9.95 14.63 11.53
N THR A 182 11.27 14.65 11.34
CA THR A 182 11.98 13.59 10.65
C THR A 182 12.41 12.49 11.62
N ASP A 183 12.23 11.23 11.21
CA ASP A 183 12.84 10.06 11.84
C ASP A 183 13.92 9.49 10.92
N VAL A 184 15.14 9.33 11.45
CA VAL A 184 16.26 8.81 10.67
C VAL A 184 16.58 7.39 11.10
N ASN A 185 16.39 6.44 10.19
CA ASN A 185 16.56 5.01 10.40
C ASN A 185 17.75 4.51 9.59
N LEU A 186 18.94 4.48 10.22
CA LEU A 186 20.17 4.04 9.56
C LEU A 186 20.54 2.58 9.89
N TYR A 187 20.87 1.81 8.85
CA TYR A 187 21.20 0.39 8.95
C TYR A 187 22.66 0.11 8.60
N ASP A 188 23.21 -0.98 9.15
CA ASP A 188 24.57 -1.41 8.80
C ASP A 188 24.65 -2.11 7.44
N LYS A 189 23.56 -2.75 7.02
CA LYS A 189 23.52 -3.58 5.82
C LYS A 189 22.70 -2.93 4.70
N PRO A 190 23.25 -2.82 3.47
CA PRO A 190 22.53 -2.28 2.31
C PRO A 190 21.24 -3.04 1.95
N GLU A 191 21.16 -4.33 2.27
CA GLU A 191 19.97 -5.16 2.04
C GLU A 191 18.70 -4.60 2.72
N ASN A 192 18.85 -3.86 3.82
CA ASN A 192 17.72 -3.26 4.54
C ASN A 192 17.17 -2.02 3.84
N VAL A 193 17.89 -1.44 2.90
CA VAL A 193 17.49 -0.23 2.14
C VAL A 193 17.36 -0.48 0.65
N HIS A 194 17.50 -1.74 0.22
CA HIS A 194 17.29 -2.12 -1.17
C HIS A 194 15.83 -1.96 -1.59
N TYR A 195 15.62 -1.41 -2.79
CA TYR A 195 14.30 -1.34 -3.41
C TYR A 195 13.96 -2.67 -4.10
N ASP A 196 12.83 -3.26 -3.72
CA ASP A 196 12.26 -4.46 -4.34
C ASP A 196 10.81 -4.17 -4.71
N TYR A 197 10.56 -3.88 -6.00
CA TYR A 197 9.22 -3.59 -6.52
C TYR A 197 8.19 -4.66 -6.15
N SER A 198 8.58 -5.94 -6.09
CA SER A 198 7.67 -7.05 -5.78
C SER A 198 7.19 -7.06 -4.34
N LYS A 199 7.92 -6.37 -3.44
CA LYS A 199 7.64 -6.29 -2.00
C LYS A 199 7.34 -4.89 -1.53
N ASP A 200 7.41 -3.91 -2.42
CA ASP A 200 7.16 -2.51 -2.08
C ASP A 200 5.72 -2.37 -1.58
N PHE A 201 4.75 -2.80 -2.38
CA PHE A 201 3.35 -2.67 -2.06
C PHE A 201 2.60 -4.01 -2.10
N LYS A 202 1.69 -4.22 -1.12
CA LYS A 202 0.80 -5.37 -1.09
C LYS A 202 -0.57 -4.98 -0.55
N TRP A 203 -1.61 -5.34 -1.30
CA TRP A 203 -2.99 -5.03 -0.94
C TRP A 203 -3.40 -5.62 0.40
N ASN A 204 -4.09 -4.81 1.20
CA ASN A 204 -4.85 -5.30 2.33
C ASN A 204 -5.89 -6.32 1.83
N THR A 205 -6.09 -7.41 2.57
CA THR A 205 -6.96 -8.49 2.12
C THR A 205 -7.98 -8.83 3.20
N VAL A 206 -9.23 -9.04 2.80
CA VAL A 206 -10.28 -9.57 3.67
C VAL A 206 -10.69 -10.93 3.11
N LEU A 207 -10.52 -11.97 3.93
CA LEU A 207 -10.85 -13.35 3.58
C LEU A 207 -11.95 -13.88 4.50
N ALA A 208 -12.79 -14.79 3.98
CA ALA A 208 -13.67 -15.57 4.83
C ALA A 208 -12.83 -16.54 5.69
N GLY A 209 -12.94 -16.42 7.01
CA GLY A 209 -12.33 -17.33 7.98
C GLY A 209 -13.33 -18.34 8.50
N PHE A 210 -12.90 -19.59 8.67
CA PHE A 210 -13.69 -20.67 9.24
C PHE A 210 -13.09 -21.10 10.58
N TYR A 211 -13.95 -21.56 11.47
CA TYR A 211 -13.58 -22.00 12.81
C TYR A 211 -14.13 -23.39 13.11
N PHE A 212 -13.25 -24.27 13.58
CA PHE A 212 -13.56 -25.62 14.01
C PHE A 212 -12.78 -25.93 15.29
N GLU A 213 -13.48 -26.30 16.35
CA GLU A 213 -12.89 -26.75 17.62
C GLU A 213 -13.72 -27.90 18.17
N TYR A 214 -13.11 -28.81 18.92
CA TYR A 214 -13.83 -29.84 19.67
C TYR A 214 -13.40 -29.82 21.12
N ASN A 215 -14.36 -29.86 22.05
CA ASN A 215 -14.09 -30.13 23.45
C ASN A 215 -15.09 -31.16 24.02
N GLY A 216 -14.71 -31.82 25.11
CA GLY A 216 -15.48 -32.94 25.67
C GLY A 216 -16.82 -32.54 26.31
N ASN A 217 -17.04 -31.26 26.62
CA ASN A 217 -18.27 -30.77 27.26
C ASN A 217 -19.31 -30.33 26.22
N ASP A 218 -18.89 -29.53 25.25
CA ASP A 218 -19.76 -28.89 24.25
C ASP A 218 -19.76 -29.60 22.90
N GLY A 219 -18.86 -30.56 22.70
CA GLY A 219 -18.65 -31.21 21.41
C GLY A 219 -17.98 -30.27 20.41
N ILE A 220 -18.46 -30.26 19.17
CA ILE A 220 -17.87 -29.48 18.07
C ILE A 220 -18.40 -28.05 18.12
N PHE A 221 -17.50 -27.07 18.13
CA PHE A 221 -17.76 -25.69 17.76
C PHE A 221 -17.53 -25.48 16.28
N LEU A 222 -18.52 -24.85 15.63
CA LEU A 222 -18.46 -24.38 14.25
C LEU A 222 -18.63 -22.88 14.24
N GLY A 223 -17.88 -22.19 13.39
CA GLY A 223 -18.04 -20.75 13.25
C GLY A 223 -17.23 -20.18 12.12
N GLY A 224 -17.17 -18.86 12.09
CA GLY A 224 -16.45 -18.13 11.08
C GLY A 224 -16.62 -16.62 11.21
N GLY A 225 -15.95 -15.91 10.32
CA GLY A 225 -15.98 -14.46 10.27
C GLY A 225 -14.83 -13.89 9.44
N PRO A 226 -14.70 -12.56 9.37
CA PRO A 226 -13.68 -11.93 8.54
C PRO A 226 -12.28 -12.13 9.11
N ASN A 227 -11.36 -12.60 8.26
CA ASN A 227 -9.92 -12.58 8.49
C ASN A 227 -9.32 -11.43 7.68
N ILE A 228 -8.91 -10.37 8.37
CA ILE A 228 -8.41 -9.13 7.79
C ILE A 228 -6.88 -9.12 7.93
N ILE A 229 -6.19 -9.02 6.81
CA ILE A 229 -4.75 -8.87 6.72
C ILE A 229 -4.45 -7.45 6.28
N ARG A 230 -3.73 -6.69 7.13
CA ARG A 230 -3.20 -5.38 6.77
C ARG A 230 -1.70 -5.50 6.50
N ASN A 231 -1.25 -4.99 5.36
CA ASN A 231 0.17 -4.84 5.07
C ASN A 231 0.59 -3.39 5.31
N GLY A 232 1.89 -3.18 5.44
CA GLY A 232 2.49 -1.85 5.58
C GLY A 232 3.86 -1.81 4.91
N PHE A 233 4.51 -0.64 4.97
CA PHE A 233 5.87 -0.48 4.46
C PHE A 233 6.82 -1.52 5.06
N ARG A 234 7.38 -2.39 4.20
CA ARG A 234 8.26 -3.51 4.56
C ARG A 234 7.68 -4.50 5.59
N LYS A 235 6.35 -4.52 5.77
CA LYS A 235 5.64 -5.40 6.71
C LYS A 235 4.49 -6.12 6.01
N GLN A 236 4.70 -7.38 5.68
CA GLN A 236 3.75 -8.20 4.92
C GLN A 236 3.51 -9.55 5.61
N PRO A 237 2.64 -9.63 6.63
CA PRO A 237 1.69 -8.60 7.07
C PRO A 237 2.22 -7.67 8.17
N ALA A 238 1.61 -6.49 8.28
CA ALA A 238 1.78 -5.58 9.42
C ALA A 238 0.83 -5.95 10.56
N SER A 239 -0.39 -6.37 10.25
CA SER A 239 -1.31 -6.94 11.23
C SER A 239 -2.26 -7.98 10.63
N ARG A 240 -2.78 -8.84 11.49
CA ARG A 240 -3.84 -9.80 11.20
C ARG A 240 -4.93 -9.71 12.26
N HIS A 241 -6.17 -9.73 11.82
CA HIS A 241 -7.35 -9.67 12.68
C HIS A 241 -8.32 -10.77 12.28
N PHE A 242 -8.75 -11.61 13.22
CA PHE A 242 -9.79 -12.61 12.99
C PHE A 242 -10.90 -12.44 14.02
N ALA A 243 -11.98 -11.75 13.62
CA ALA A 243 -13.21 -11.67 14.38
C ALA A 243 -14.13 -12.82 13.94
N ARG A 244 -14.65 -13.58 14.90
CA ARG A 244 -15.47 -14.76 14.60
C ARG A 244 -16.58 -14.97 15.61
N ALA A 245 -17.69 -15.50 15.13
CA ALA A 245 -18.79 -16.00 15.95
C ALA A 245 -18.86 -17.53 15.79
N ASN A 246 -18.96 -18.23 16.90
CA ASN A 246 -18.93 -19.69 16.93
C ASN A 246 -20.09 -20.22 17.77
N VAL A 247 -20.59 -21.40 17.40
CA VAL A 247 -21.65 -22.12 18.10
C VAL A 247 -21.31 -23.60 18.19
N ALA A 248 -21.61 -24.21 19.33
CA ALA A 248 -21.61 -25.64 19.51
C ALA A 248 -23.04 -26.17 19.33
N PRO A 249 -23.37 -26.88 18.23
CA PRO A 249 -24.74 -27.29 17.96
C PRO A 249 -25.32 -28.25 19.01
N LEU A 250 -24.47 -29.04 19.66
CA LEU A 250 -24.90 -30.04 20.64
C LEU A 250 -25.47 -29.40 21.92
N THR A 251 -24.81 -28.37 22.45
CA THR A 251 -25.19 -27.74 23.73
C THR A 251 -25.84 -26.37 23.54
N GLY A 252 -25.71 -25.79 22.35
CA GLY A 252 -26.09 -24.40 22.07
C GLY A 252 -25.16 -23.38 22.72
N ALA A 253 -23.99 -23.80 23.23
CA ALA A 253 -22.96 -22.88 23.69
C ALA A 253 -22.47 -22.02 22.51
N SER A 254 -22.22 -20.74 22.74
CA SER A 254 -21.77 -19.85 21.68
C SER A 254 -20.82 -18.80 22.22
N ASN A 255 -19.89 -18.36 21.37
CA ASN A 255 -18.94 -17.32 21.71
C ASN A 255 -18.68 -16.40 20.52
N VAL A 256 -18.22 -15.20 20.85
CA VAL A 256 -17.55 -14.32 19.90
C VAL A 256 -16.10 -14.22 20.33
N ARG A 257 -15.18 -14.44 19.38
CA ARG A 257 -13.74 -14.36 19.60
C ARG A 257 -13.11 -13.36 18.66
N TYR A 258 -12.07 -12.71 19.14
CA TYR A 258 -11.22 -11.85 18.34
C TYR A 258 -9.76 -12.18 18.63
N ASP A 259 -9.02 -12.52 17.57
CA ASP A 259 -7.56 -12.62 17.62
C ASP A 259 -6.96 -11.49 16.77
N GLY A 260 -6.22 -10.60 17.42
CA GLY A 260 -5.41 -9.56 16.78
C GLY A 260 -3.93 -9.87 16.95
N THR A 261 -3.16 -9.75 15.88
CA THR A 261 -1.70 -9.80 15.92
C THR A 261 -1.14 -8.61 15.15
N TRP A 262 -0.27 -7.84 15.80
CA TRP A 262 0.49 -6.75 15.18
C TRP A 262 1.96 -7.16 15.19
N PHE A 263 2.56 -7.21 13.99
CA PHE A 263 3.91 -7.71 13.82
C PHE A 263 4.93 -6.56 13.93
N GLN A 264 6.04 -6.83 14.61
CA GLN A 264 7.19 -5.93 14.73
C GLN A 264 6.78 -4.51 15.18
N VAL A 265 5.92 -4.40 16.20
CA VAL A 265 5.42 -3.11 16.71
C VAL A 265 6.57 -2.26 17.25
N PHE A 266 7.56 -2.90 17.87
CA PHE A 266 8.80 -2.28 18.28
C PHE A 266 9.96 -3.26 18.04
N GLN A 267 10.89 -2.91 17.14
CA GLN A 267 11.95 -3.84 16.70
C GLN A 267 11.37 -5.20 16.26
N GLU A 268 11.82 -6.29 16.87
CA GLU A 268 11.39 -7.65 16.57
C GLU A 268 10.18 -8.10 17.41
N TRP A 269 9.61 -7.23 18.25
CA TRP A 269 8.52 -7.58 19.14
C TRP A 269 7.16 -7.55 18.46
N ASP A 270 6.45 -8.67 18.55
CA ASP A 270 5.05 -8.80 18.15
C ASP A 270 4.11 -8.58 19.33
N VAL A 271 2.93 -8.02 19.07
CA VAL A 271 1.85 -7.88 20.05
C VAL A 271 0.67 -8.74 19.62
N LYS A 272 0.18 -9.58 20.54
CA LYS A 272 -1.00 -10.43 20.32
C LYS A 272 -2.08 -10.09 21.34
N LEU A 273 -3.31 -9.92 20.87
CA LEU A 273 -4.51 -9.77 21.69
C LEU A 273 -5.50 -10.87 21.34
N GLU A 274 -5.89 -11.65 22.33
CA GLU A 274 -6.98 -12.62 22.22
C GLU A 274 -8.07 -12.21 23.19
N SER A 275 -9.30 -12.10 22.67
CA SER A 275 -10.47 -11.84 23.50
C SER A 275 -11.59 -12.80 23.15
N GLU A 276 -12.30 -13.24 24.18
CA GLU A 276 -13.43 -14.15 24.06
C GLU A 276 -14.58 -13.63 24.91
N PHE A 277 -15.74 -13.52 24.27
CA PHE A 277 -17.00 -13.27 24.94
C PHE A 277 -17.87 -14.51 24.84
N LEU A 278 -18.17 -15.10 25.99
CA LEU A 278 -18.99 -16.29 26.11
C LEU A 278 -20.45 -15.90 26.34
N PHE A 279 -21.35 -16.44 25.54
CA PHE A 279 -22.79 -16.32 25.77
C PHE A 279 -23.28 -17.43 26.72
N PRO A 280 -24.48 -17.31 27.32
CA PRO A 280 -25.03 -18.31 28.23
C PRO A 280 -24.97 -19.73 27.66
N LYS A 281 -24.83 -20.72 28.54
CA LYS A 281 -24.54 -22.15 28.24
C LYS A 281 -23.10 -22.49 27.86
N SER A 282 -22.17 -21.53 27.91
CA SER A 282 -20.74 -21.81 27.78
C SER A 282 -20.15 -22.24 29.13
N TYR A 283 -19.41 -23.35 29.15
CA TYR A 283 -18.76 -23.85 30.37
C TYR A 283 -17.35 -23.25 30.53
N LYS A 284 -17.02 -22.78 31.75
CA LYS A 284 -15.62 -22.56 32.18
C LYS A 284 -15.27 -23.61 33.22
N ASN A 285 -14.27 -24.44 32.94
CA ASN A 285 -13.71 -25.31 33.96
C ASN A 285 -12.85 -24.44 34.91
N PHE A 286 -13.30 -24.28 36.16
CA PHE A 286 -12.53 -23.62 37.22
C PHE A 286 -11.86 -24.70 38.07
N PHE A 287 -10.52 -24.74 38.07
CA PHE A 287 -9.74 -25.76 38.76
C PHE A 287 -9.21 -25.31 40.14
N GLY A 288 -9.75 -24.22 40.71
CA GLY A 288 -9.30 -23.67 42.01
C GLY A 288 -8.22 -22.59 41.89
N PHE A 289 -7.85 -21.99 43.03
CA PHE A 289 -6.75 -21.01 43.12
C PHE A 289 -5.37 -21.66 43.43
N GLY A 290 -5.32 -22.99 43.52
CA GLY A 290 -4.23 -23.73 44.17
C GLY A 290 -4.61 -24.15 45.57
#